data_AF-A0A0J9SI32-F1
#
_entry.id   AF-A0A0J9SI32-F1
#
_cell.length_a   1.000
_cell.length_b   1.000
_cell.length_c   1.000
_cell.angle_alpha   90.00
_cell.angle_beta   90.00
_cell.angle_gamma   90.00
#
_symmetry.space_group_name_H-M   'P 1'
#
loop_
_entity.id
_entity.type
_entity.pdbx_description
1 polymer ?
#
loop_
_entity_poly.entity_id
_entity_poly.type
_entity_poly.pdbx_seq_one_letter_code
_entity_poly.pdbx_strand_id
1 'polypeptide(L)'
;MVGKLRGYIETKDMYALWNYVHTNGKKKYLSLKEELWKDCENMCIKYNIPEEFTIKEWRKAYLHLKDELLKKERDDYMDLKVFIDAGLNLRWEFIAFIINKYESWDVFIDTAMDNWKKSLSKIFEKYVEDAQEKEIERNPKTGAKVSSISKYNEETEIMVSEILL
;
A
#
# COMPACT_ATOMS: atom_id res chain seq x y z
N MET A 1 9.47 28.90 21.95
CA MET A 1 9.86 27.67 22.69
C MET A 1 11.19 27.10 22.16
N VAL A 2 12.23 27.92 21.93
CA VAL A 2 13.52 27.47 21.35
C VAL A 2 14.51 26.96 22.42
N GLY A 3 14.28 27.30 23.70
CA GLY A 3 15.20 26.97 24.80
C GLY A 3 15.23 25.49 25.23
N LYS A 4 14.28 24.65 24.82
CA LYS A 4 14.21 23.22 25.21
C LYS A 4 15.00 22.27 24.29
N LEU A 5 15.53 22.77 23.16
CA LEU A 5 16.30 21.96 22.20
C LEU A 5 17.77 21.78 22.59
N ARG A 6 18.27 22.56 23.56
CA ARG A 6 19.65 22.45 24.06
C ARG A 6 19.73 21.38 25.16
N GLY A 7 20.78 20.57 25.12
CA GLY A 7 21.07 19.51 26.10
C GLY A 7 20.87 18.08 25.56
N TYR A 8 21.06 17.12 26.46
CA TYR A 8 20.89 15.69 26.15
C TYR A 8 19.43 15.27 26.30
N ILE A 9 19.02 14.27 25.51
CA ILE A 9 17.74 13.59 25.68
C ILE A 9 17.96 12.29 26.47
N GLU A 10 17.03 11.97 27.36
CA GLU A 10 17.06 10.71 28.08
C GLU A 10 16.55 9.57 27.18
N THR A 11 17.14 8.39 27.31
CA THR A 11 16.76 7.20 26.54
C THR A 11 15.27 6.87 26.66
N LYS A 12 14.65 7.11 27.82
CA LYS A 12 13.19 6.91 28.01
C LYS A 12 12.36 7.81 27.06
N ASP A 13 12.77 9.06 26.88
CA ASP A 13 12.07 10.03 26.05
C ASP A 13 12.31 9.71 24.56
N MET A 14 13.50 9.20 24.24
CA MET A 14 13.81 8.68 22.91
C MET A 14 12.85 7.55 22.51
N TYR A 15 12.70 6.54 23.37
CA TYR A 15 11.76 5.44 23.11
C TYR A 15 10.31 5.90 23.05
N ALA A 16 9.90 6.91 23.84
CA ALA A 16 8.55 7.46 23.76
C ALA A 16 8.26 8.10 22.40
N LEU A 17 9.17 8.93 21.89
CA LEU A 17 9.06 9.55 20.57
C LEU A 17 9.13 8.53 19.44
N TRP A 18 10.04 7.55 19.56
CA TRP A 18 10.13 6.43 18.63
C TRP A 18 8.82 5.66 18.53
N ASN A 19 8.24 5.26 19.67
CA ASN A 19 6.98 4.52 19.72
C ASN A 19 5.83 5.32 19.10
N TYR A 20 5.81 6.64 19.31
CA TYR A 20 4.85 7.52 18.67
C TYR A 20 4.95 7.48 17.14
N VAL A 21 6.15 7.68 16.59
CA VAL A 21 6.38 7.65 15.13
C VAL A 21 6.04 6.29 14.55
N HIS A 22 6.54 5.22 15.17
CA HIS A 22 6.32 3.85 14.71
C HIS A 22 4.84 3.46 14.73
N THR A 23 4.10 3.82 15.79
CA THR A 23 2.66 3.58 15.88
C THR A 23 1.90 4.36 14.82
N ASN A 24 2.27 5.61 14.57
CA ASN A 24 1.65 6.41 13.52
C ASN A 24 1.91 5.84 12.12
N GLY A 25 3.15 5.40 11.85
CA GLY A 25 3.52 4.71 10.63
C GLY A 25 2.70 3.43 10.40
N LYS A 26 2.51 2.61 11.43
CA LYS A 26 1.65 1.42 11.38
C LYS A 26 0.21 1.74 11.04
N LYS A 27 -0.35 2.82 11.58
CA LYS A 27 -1.70 3.27 11.21
C LYS A 27 -1.79 3.60 9.72
N LYS A 28 -0.81 4.33 9.17
CA LYS A 28 -0.76 4.62 7.73
C LYS A 28 -0.69 3.34 6.89
N TYR A 29 0.11 2.37 7.31
CA TYR A 29 0.19 1.06 6.65
C TYR A 29 -1.15 0.31 6.66
N LEU A 30 -1.89 0.33 7.78
CA LEU A 30 -3.20 -0.31 7.87
C LEU A 30 -4.20 0.35 6.91
N SER A 31 -4.24 1.68 6.89
CA SER A 31 -5.09 2.43 5.95
C SER A 31 -4.71 2.15 4.49
N LEU A 32 -3.41 2.06 4.18
CA LEU A 32 -2.95 1.69 2.85
C LEU A 32 -3.52 0.33 2.43
N LYS A 33 -3.43 -0.70 3.28
CA LYS A 33 -4.01 -2.02 2.95
C LYS A 33 -5.49 -1.95 2.61
N GLU A 34 -6.27 -1.17 3.37
CA GLU A 34 -7.70 -1.00 3.12
C GLU A 34 -7.95 -0.31 1.77
N GLU A 35 -7.16 0.73 1.44
CA GLU A 35 -7.23 1.42 0.15
C GLU A 35 -6.89 0.49 -1.01
N LEU A 36 -5.81 -0.29 -0.91
CA LEU A 36 -5.42 -1.22 -1.96
C LEU A 36 -6.46 -2.33 -2.19
N TRP A 37 -7.11 -2.81 -1.12
CA TRP A 37 -8.21 -3.77 -1.24
C TRP A 37 -9.40 -3.15 -1.97
N LYS A 38 -9.79 -1.92 -1.61
CA LYS A 38 -10.87 -1.19 -2.26
C LYS A 38 -10.59 -0.93 -3.74
N ASP A 39 -9.34 -0.63 -4.11
CA ASP A 39 -8.92 -0.51 -5.51
C ASP A 39 -9.12 -1.83 -6.27
N CYS A 40 -8.80 -2.96 -5.65
CA CYS A 40 -9.06 -4.29 -6.19
C CYS A 40 -10.56 -4.53 -6.45
N GLU A 41 -11.42 -4.23 -5.47
CA GLU A 41 -12.88 -4.37 -5.58
C GLU A 41 -13.46 -3.49 -6.70
N ASN A 42 -13.08 -2.21 -6.74
CA ASN A 42 -13.54 -1.27 -7.76
C ASN A 42 -13.20 -1.75 -9.18
N MET A 43 -12.00 -2.31 -9.35
CA MET A 43 -11.55 -2.79 -10.65
C MET A 43 -12.24 -4.11 -11.02
N CYS A 44 -12.50 -4.99 -10.05
CA CYS A 44 -13.30 -6.20 -10.23
C CYS A 44 -14.67 -5.88 -10.86
N ILE A 45 -15.35 -4.87 -10.30
CA ILE A 45 -16.65 -4.38 -10.79
C ILE A 45 -16.50 -3.76 -12.18
N LYS A 46 -15.53 -2.84 -12.34
CA LYS A 46 -15.36 -2.07 -13.58
C LYS A 46 -15.08 -2.93 -14.81
N TYR A 47 -14.31 -4.00 -14.64
CA TYR A 47 -13.86 -4.85 -15.75
C TYR A 47 -14.55 -6.22 -15.78
N ASN A 48 -15.57 -6.44 -14.93
CA ASN A 48 -16.28 -7.70 -14.78
C ASN A 48 -15.31 -8.90 -14.64
N ILE A 49 -14.27 -8.71 -13.81
CA ILE A 49 -13.26 -9.74 -13.55
C ILE A 49 -13.80 -10.70 -12.48
N PRO A 50 -13.55 -12.02 -12.61
CA PRO A 50 -13.89 -12.97 -11.57
C PRO A 50 -13.23 -12.63 -10.23
N GLU A 51 -14.01 -12.67 -9.16
CA GLU A 51 -13.54 -12.38 -7.80
C GLU A 51 -12.32 -13.22 -7.40
N GLU A 52 -12.28 -14.49 -7.81
CA GLU A 52 -11.14 -15.39 -7.57
C GLU A 52 -9.81 -14.83 -8.12
N PHE A 53 -9.85 -14.20 -9.29
CA PHE A 53 -8.68 -13.55 -9.87
C PHE A 53 -8.25 -12.34 -9.04
N THR A 54 -9.21 -11.50 -8.64
CA THR A 54 -8.95 -10.32 -7.80
C THR A 54 -8.33 -10.71 -6.46
N ILE A 55 -8.89 -11.73 -5.78
CA ILE A 55 -8.35 -12.24 -4.50
C ILE A 55 -6.92 -12.75 -4.67
N LYS A 56 -6.62 -13.45 -5.78
CA LYS A 56 -5.28 -13.97 -6.06
C LYS A 56 -4.27 -12.84 -6.24
N GLU A 57 -4.60 -11.81 -7.01
CA GLU A 57 -3.69 -10.69 -7.24
C GLU A 57 -3.55 -9.80 -6.00
N TRP A 58 -4.63 -9.58 -5.25
CA TRP A 58 -4.59 -8.95 -3.93
C TRP A 58 -3.63 -9.67 -2.98
N ARG A 59 -3.74 -11.00 -2.85
CA ARG A 59 -2.87 -11.78 -1.95
C ARG A 59 -1.38 -11.60 -2.29
N LYS A 60 -1.02 -11.58 -3.58
CA LYS A 60 0.37 -11.37 -4.00
C LYS A 60 0.88 -9.99 -3.57
N ALA A 61 0.09 -8.95 -3.80
CA ALA A 61 0.48 -7.59 -3.41
C ALA A 61 0.51 -7.41 -1.90
N TYR A 62 -0.43 -7.99 -1.17
CA TYR A 62 -0.43 -8.00 0.28
C TYR A 62 0.84 -8.65 0.84
N LEU A 63 1.26 -9.80 0.31
CA LEU A 63 2.48 -10.48 0.73
C LEU A 63 3.73 -9.62 0.44
N HIS A 64 3.82 -9.05 -0.76
CA HIS A 64 4.91 -8.14 -1.11
C HIS A 64 4.95 -6.91 -0.18
N LEU A 65 3.80 -6.28 0.07
CA LEU A 65 3.70 -5.12 0.96
C LEU A 65 4.08 -5.48 2.40
N LYS A 66 3.75 -6.68 2.86
CA LYS A 66 4.14 -7.20 4.16
C LYS A 66 5.66 -7.37 4.27
N ASP A 67 6.31 -7.90 3.24
CA ASP A 67 7.76 -8.07 3.22
C ASP A 67 8.49 -6.71 3.24
N GLU A 68 8.00 -5.74 2.46
CA GLU A 68 8.51 -4.36 2.47
C GLU A 68 8.32 -3.67 3.83
N LEU A 69 7.18 -3.89 4.51
CA LEU A 69 6.97 -3.41 5.88
C LEU A 69 8.01 -4.01 6.85
N LEU A 70 8.20 -5.33 6.82
CA LEU A 70 9.14 -6.01 7.71
C LEU A 70 10.58 -5.54 7.49
N LYS A 71 10.95 -5.27 6.24
CA LYS A 71 12.25 -4.68 5.90
C LYS A 71 12.37 -3.27 6.48
N LYS A 72 11.36 -2.42 6.25
CA LYS A 72 11.34 -1.06 6.80
C LYS A 72 11.46 -1.03 8.33
N GLU A 73 10.66 -1.83 9.03
CA GLU A 73 10.69 -1.89 10.50
C GLU A 73 12.06 -2.33 11.03
N ARG A 74 12.68 -3.32 10.35
CA ARG A 74 14.02 -3.77 10.68
C ARG A 74 15.05 -2.67 10.48
N ASP A 75 15.05 -2.04 9.30
CA ASP A 75 16.03 -1.01 8.94
C ASP A 75 15.91 0.21 9.86
N ASP A 76 14.68 0.67 10.11
CA ASP A 76 14.44 1.80 11.02
C ASP A 76 14.87 1.46 12.46
N TYR A 77 14.63 0.23 12.94
CA TYR A 77 15.08 -0.21 14.27
C TYR A 77 16.61 -0.31 14.37
N MET A 78 17.28 -0.78 13.31
CA MET A 78 18.74 -0.81 13.25
C MET A 78 19.32 0.61 13.32
N ASP A 79 18.72 1.57 12.62
CA ASP A 79 19.15 2.97 12.69
C ASP A 79 18.96 3.57 14.09
N LEU A 80 17.82 3.27 14.74
CA LEU A 80 17.61 3.67 16.14
C LEU A 80 18.69 3.09 17.05
N LYS A 81 19.01 1.80 16.88
CA LYS A 81 20.02 1.13 17.70
C LYS A 81 21.39 1.78 17.52
N VAL A 82 21.80 2.05 16.27
CA VAL A 82 23.05 2.76 15.99
C VAL A 82 23.07 4.13 16.65
N PHE A 83 21.95 4.87 16.60
CA PHE A 83 21.84 6.18 17.24
C PHE A 83 22.03 6.10 18.76
N ILE A 84 21.35 5.13 19.43
CA ILE A 84 21.42 4.95 20.88
C ILE A 84 22.82 4.47 21.31
N ASP A 85 23.39 3.49 20.59
CA ASP A 85 24.68 2.88 20.92
C ASP A 85 25.85 3.87 20.73
N ALA A 86 25.70 4.89 19.88
CA ALA A 86 26.70 5.95 19.71
C ALA A 86 26.88 6.84 20.96
N GLY A 87 25.93 6.83 21.91
CA GLY A 87 26.03 7.51 23.20
C GLY A 87 25.97 9.05 23.16
N LEU A 88 26.02 9.67 21.97
CA LEU A 88 25.88 11.11 21.76
C LEU A 88 24.40 11.48 21.64
N ASN A 89 23.72 11.56 22.77
CA ASN A 89 22.28 11.79 22.85
C ASN A 89 21.89 13.27 22.80
N LEU A 90 22.44 14.05 21.86
CA LEU A 90 22.03 15.45 21.72
C LEU A 90 20.56 15.50 21.30
N ARG A 91 19.74 16.23 22.07
CA ARG A 91 18.28 16.25 21.87
C ARG A 91 17.90 16.68 20.45
N TRP A 92 18.60 17.67 19.90
CA TRP A 92 18.30 18.19 18.56
C TRP A 92 18.65 17.18 17.46
N GLU A 93 19.73 16.41 17.60
CA GLU A 93 20.10 15.34 16.66
C GLU A 93 19.04 14.25 16.67
N PHE A 94 18.59 13.85 17.86
CA PHE A 94 17.54 12.84 17.98
C PHE A 94 16.19 13.33 17.43
N ILE A 95 15.84 14.61 17.65
CA ILE A 95 14.62 15.19 17.06
C ILE A 95 14.71 15.19 15.54
N ALA A 96 15.86 15.57 14.96
CA ALA A 96 16.06 15.52 13.51
C ALA A 96 15.96 14.08 12.97
N PHE A 97 16.54 13.11 13.67
CA PHE A 97 16.40 11.68 13.37
C PHE A 97 14.93 11.24 13.39
N ILE A 98 14.18 11.57 14.44
CA ILE A 98 12.76 11.18 14.57
C ILE A 98 11.88 11.83 13.51
N ILE A 99 12.12 13.10 13.16
CA ILE A 99 11.39 13.78 12.07
C ILE A 99 11.67 13.07 10.74
N ASN A 100 12.95 12.77 10.45
CA ASN A 100 13.30 12.03 9.25
C ASN A 100 12.61 10.65 9.20
N LYS A 101 12.55 9.92 10.32
CA LYS A 101 11.83 8.65 10.40
C LYS A 101 10.33 8.83 10.17
N TYR A 102 9.72 9.86 10.74
CA TYR A 102 8.31 10.18 10.51
C TYR A 102 8.01 10.42 9.03
N GLU A 103 8.81 11.25 8.35
CA GLU A 103 8.66 11.56 6.92
C GLU A 103 8.93 10.33 6.04
N SER A 104 9.88 9.47 6.43
CA SER A 104 10.17 8.24 5.69
C SER A 104 8.98 7.27 5.62
N TRP A 105 8.03 7.36 6.57
CA TRP A 105 6.78 6.59 6.50
C TRP A 105 5.88 7.10 5.40
N ASP A 106 5.81 8.41 5.17
CA ASP A 106 5.03 8.96 4.05
C ASP A 106 5.60 8.48 2.71
N VAL A 107 6.93 8.58 2.54
CA VAL A 107 7.62 8.10 1.34
C VAL A 107 7.37 6.60 1.10
N PHE A 108 7.40 5.79 2.16
CA PHE A 108 7.12 4.36 2.08
C PHE A 108 5.70 4.08 1.57
N ILE A 109 4.70 4.79 2.13
CA ILE A 109 3.29 4.61 1.76
C ILE A 109 3.04 5.05 0.32
N ASP A 110 3.55 6.22 -0.07
CA ASP A 110 3.40 6.74 -1.43
C ASP A 110 4.04 5.81 -2.46
N THR A 111 5.25 5.32 -2.19
CA THR A 111 5.96 4.39 -3.07
C THR A 111 5.20 3.07 -3.21
N ALA A 112 4.68 2.54 -2.11
CA ALA A 112 3.89 1.31 -2.11
C ALA A 112 2.58 1.47 -2.91
N MET A 113 1.87 2.59 -2.71
CA MET A 113 0.65 2.91 -3.45
C MET A 113 0.91 3.07 -4.95
N ASP A 114 1.97 3.77 -5.33
CA ASP A 114 2.36 3.95 -6.74
C ASP A 114 2.70 2.62 -7.41
N ASN A 115 3.47 1.78 -6.72
CA ASN A 115 3.84 0.45 -7.22
C ASN A 115 2.60 -0.43 -7.40
N TRP A 116 1.66 -0.36 -6.46
CA TRP A 116 0.39 -1.07 -6.56
C TRP A 116 -0.43 -0.61 -7.76
N LYS A 117 -0.67 0.70 -7.91
CA LYS A 117 -1.44 1.26 -9.03
C LYS A 117 -0.83 0.85 -10.37
N LYS A 118 0.50 0.93 -10.50
CA LYS A 118 1.22 0.48 -11.71
C LYS A 118 1.08 -1.02 -11.95
N SER A 119 1.14 -1.85 -10.89
CA SER A 119 0.98 -3.30 -11.00
C SER A 119 -0.45 -3.67 -11.43
N LEU A 120 -1.46 -3.05 -10.81
CA LEU A 120 -2.85 -3.25 -11.15
C LEU A 120 -3.15 -2.87 -12.60
N SER A 121 -2.73 -1.68 -13.06
CA SER A 121 -2.95 -1.27 -14.45
C SER A 121 -2.44 -2.32 -15.44
N LYS A 122 -1.22 -2.82 -15.24
CA LYS A 122 -0.62 -3.86 -16.11
C LYS A 122 -1.39 -5.17 -16.08
N ILE A 123 -1.82 -5.61 -14.90
CA ILE A 123 -2.57 -6.86 -14.73
C ILE A 123 -3.92 -6.77 -15.47
N PHE A 124 -4.60 -5.64 -15.34
CA PHE A 124 -5.92 -5.44 -15.94
C PHE A 124 -5.86 -5.23 -17.45
N GLU A 125 -4.89 -4.46 -17.94
CA GLU A 125 -4.62 -4.31 -19.38
C GLU A 125 -4.40 -5.68 -20.02
N LYS A 126 -3.52 -6.50 -19.41
CA LYS A 126 -3.26 -7.86 -19.88
C LYS A 126 -4.51 -8.75 -19.86
N TYR A 127 -5.33 -8.67 -18.81
CA TYR A 127 -6.56 -9.45 -18.73
C TYR A 127 -7.53 -9.10 -19.88
N VAL A 128 -7.65 -7.81 -20.21
CA VAL A 128 -8.51 -7.35 -21.31
C VAL A 128 -7.97 -7.81 -22.66
N GLU A 129 -6.66 -7.73 -22.89
CA GLU A 129 -6.00 -8.24 -24.10
C GLU A 129 -6.23 -9.75 -24.26
N ASP A 130 -5.96 -10.54 -23.22
CA ASP A 130 -6.15 -12.00 -23.21
C ASP A 130 -7.63 -12.39 -23.44
N ALA A 131 -8.58 -11.58 -22.98
CA ALA A 131 -10.01 -11.79 -23.20
C ALA A 131 -10.40 -11.50 -24.67
N GLN A 132 -9.89 -10.42 -25.26
CA GLN A 132 -10.13 -10.05 -26.65
C GLN A 132 -9.56 -11.10 -27.63
N GLU A 133 -8.34 -11.59 -27.39
CA GLU A 133 -7.73 -12.63 -28.22
C GLU A 133 -8.56 -13.92 -28.23
N LYS A 134 -9.05 -14.36 -27.06
CA LYS A 134 -9.92 -15.54 -26.95
C LYS A 134 -11.24 -15.39 -27.68
N GLU A 135 -11.82 -14.18 -27.74
CA GLU A 135 -13.03 -13.93 -28.53
C GLU A 135 -12.74 -13.97 -30.04
N ILE A 136 -11.60 -13.44 -30.49
CA ILE A 136 -11.16 -13.49 -31.89
C ILE A 136 -10.90 -14.93 -32.34
N GLU A 137 -10.26 -15.74 -31.50
CA GLU A 137 -10.01 -17.17 -31.79
C GLU A 137 -11.30 -18.00 -31.84
N ARG A 138 -12.30 -17.66 -30.99
CA ARG A 138 -13.61 -18.33 -30.96
C ARG A 138 -14.52 -17.93 -32.13
N ASN A 139 -14.33 -16.73 -32.70
CA ASN A 139 -15.07 -16.24 -33.88
C ASN A 139 -14.12 -15.86 -35.02
N PRO A 140 -13.50 -16.84 -35.71
CA PRO A 140 -12.61 -16.54 -36.81
C PRO A 140 -13.41 -16.10 -38.06
N LYS A 141 -13.49 -14.77 -38.27
CA LYS A 141 -14.10 -13.99 -39.38
C LYS A 141 -15.52 -13.49 -39.05
N THR A 142 -15.78 -12.19 -39.03
CA THR A 142 -15.63 -11.26 -40.16
C THR A 142 -14.94 -9.95 -39.78
N GLY A 143 -14.07 -9.45 -40.65
CA GLY A 143 -13.49 -8.11 -40.54
C GLY A 143 -14.58 -7.04 -40.52
N ALA A 144 -14.95 -6.59 -39.33
CA ALA A 144 -15.66 -5.35 -39.08
C ALA A 144 -15.26 -4.90 -37.67
N LYS A 145 -14.70 -3.69 -37.55
CA LYS A 145 -14.45 -3.04 -36.25
C LYS A 145 -15.80 -2.92 -35.52
N VAL A 146 -16.00 -3.71 -34.46
CA VAL A 146 -17.14 -3.53 -33.57
C VAL A 146 -16.78 -2.44 -32.57
N SER A 147 -17.46 -1.30 -32.70
CA SER A 147 -17.43 -0.18 -31.77
C SER A 147 -17.90 -0.63 -30.39
N SER A 148 -17.06 -0.45 -29.37
CA SER A 148 -17.38 -0.73 -27.98
C SER A 148 -18.41 0.28 -27.44
N ILE A 149 -19.64 -0.17 -27.21
CA ILE A 149 -20.59 0.52 -26.34
C ILE A 149 -20.83 -0.39 -25.14
N SER A 150 -20.28 0.01 -23.99
CA SER A 150 -20.55 -0.61 -22.69
C SER A 150 -22.01 -0.43 -22.32
N LYS A 151 -22.72 -1.53 -22.04
CA LYS A 151 -23.99 -1.50 -21.31
C LYS A 151 -23.75 -2.07 -19.91
N TYR A 152 -23.83 -1.17 -18.92
CA TYR A 152 -24.06 -1.47 -17.52
C TYR A 152 -25.40 -2.21 -17.38
N ASN A 153 -25.47 -3.14 -16.43
CA ASN A 153 -26.73 -3.56 -15.83
C ASN A 153 -26.59 -3.53 -14.31
N GLU A 154 -27.52 -2.80 -13.70
CA GLU A 154 -27.90 -2.80 -12.29
C GLU A 154 -28.35 -4.21 -11.91
N GLU A 155 -27.77 -4.81 -10.87
CA GLU A 155 -28.38 -5.86 -10.03
C GLU A 155 -27.33 -6.46 -9.09
N THR A 156 -26.92 -5.72 -8.05
CA THR A 156 -26.38 -6.32 -6.81
C THR A 156 -26.56 -5.36 -5.64
N GLU A 157 -27.80 -4.89 -5.43
CA GLU A 157 -28.29 -4.75 -4.05
C GLU A 157 -28.62 -6.17 -3.57
N ILE A 158 -28.36 -6.49 -2.31
CA ILE A 158 -28.53 -7.81 -1.66
C ILE A 158 -27.29 -8.73 -1.78
N MET A 159 -26.18 -8.38 -1.10
CA MET A 159 -25.22 -9.33 -0.49
C MET A 159 -24.30 -8.63 0.53
N VAL A 160 -24.83 -7.64 1.26
CA VAL A 160 -24.03 -6.76 2.15
C VAL A 160 -23.93 -7.27 3.60
N SER A 161 -24.55 -8.39 4.00
CA SER A 161 -24.71 -8.69 5.43
C SER A 161 -23.74 -9.68 6.10
N GLU A 162 -22.76 -10.28 5.42
CA GLU A 162 -22.00 -11.40 6.05
C GLU A 162 -20.46 -11.30 6.08
N ILE A 163 -19.82 -10.22 5.61
CA ILE A 163 -18.34 -10.19 5.45
C ILE A 163 -17.63 -9.22 6.42
N LEU A 164 -18.26 -8.80 7.53
CA LEU A 164 -17.66 -7.89 8.52
C LEU A 164 -17.48 -8.48 9.94
N LEU A 165 -17.07 -9.75 10.05
CA LEU A 165 -16.49 -10.32 11.28
C LEU A 165 -15.07 -10.83 11.01
#